data_AF-A0A7Z9KFE3-F1
#
_entry.id   AF-A0A7Z9KFE3-F1
#
_cell.length_a   1.000
_cell.length_b   1.000
_cell.length_c   1.000
_cell.angle_alpha   90.00
_cell.angle_beta   90.00
_cell.angle_gamma   90.00
#
_symmetry.space_group_name_H-M   'P 1'
#
loop_
_entity.id
_entity.type
_entity.pdbx_description
1 polymer ?
#
loop_
_entity_poly.entity_id
_entity_poly.type
_entity_poly.pdbx_seq_one_letter_code
_entity_poly.pdbx_strand_id
1 'polypeptide(L)'
;MEGKTAGSVILKLSNKTVLVCDCGGTMRIDSASLVKACGASGIFKVHRALCRSEVANFEGALGDKAIVVGCTQEAPLFREIASNHDPDVVVRTVNIREHAGWGEEANRAGPKIAALLSAAAVDVPPTPSVTLTSRGRILVYGCDEIALEAARQLATRLDVTLLLDTPEEVAPPMVMDLEICRGHIARASGHLGAFLVAVDGYATADPSARSVLSYLDGQDGVEIETDLILDLSKRAPLFLSSGKRDGYLKPDPDDPVRVQRSLFELVDLVGTFDKPRYVDYDSDLCVHSRSEKIGCSRCIDNC
;
A
#
# COMPACT_ATOMS: atom_id res chain seq x y z
N MET A 1 21.53 41.00 -41.27
CA MET A 1 21.95 40.88 -39.86
C MET A 1 20.67 40.70 -39.07
N GLU A 2 20.49 39.49 -38.53
CA GLU A 2 19.44 39.00 -37.62
C GLU A 2 19.58 37.47 -37.76
N GLY A 3 20.46 36.81 -37.01
CA GLY A 3 20.30 36.55 -35.58
C GLY A 3 20.00 35.06 -35.42
N LYS A 4 20.93 34.18 -35.84
CA LYS A 4 20.85 32.74 -35.58
C LYS A 4 20.90 32.52 -34.07
N THR A 5 19.76 32.22 -33.46
CA THR A 5 19.70 31.65 -32.11
C THR A 5 20.46 30.33 -32.13
N ALA A 6 21.62 30.32 -31.48
CA ALA A 6 22.40 29.12 -31.25
C ALA A 6 21.56 28.18 -30.38
N GLY A 7 20.95 27.17 -31.01
CA GLY A 7 20.20 26.13 -30.31
C GLY A 7 21.11 25.43 -29.32
N SER A 8 20.91 25.74 -28.03
CA SER A 8 21.47 24.98 -26.90
C SER A 8 21.17 23.51 -27.15
N VAL A 9 22.19 22.72 -27.45
CA VAL A 9 21.99 21.30 -27.69
C VAL A 9 21.72 20.60 -26.36
N ILE A 10 20.55 19.98 -26.26
CA ILE A 10 20.06 19.33 -25.05
C ILE A 10 20.40 17.85 -25.12
N LEU A 11 21.08 17.33 -24.09
CA LEU A 11 21.26 15.89 -23.93
C LEU A 11 19.91 15.26 -23.65
N LYS A 12 19.42 14.37 -24.52
CA LYS A 12 18.20 13.59 -24.28
C LYS A 12 18.55 12.15 -23.93
N LEU A 13 18.05 11.67 -22.79
CA LEU A 13 18.12 10.28 -22.34
C LEU A 13 16.71 9.75 -22.13
N SER A 14 16.32 8.68 -22.83
CA SER A 14 14.98 8.09 -22.73
C SER A 14 13.85 9.13 -22.88
N ASN A 15 13.97 10.00 -23.89
CA ASN A 15 13.10 11.16 -24.16
C ASN A 15 13.04 12.26 -23.07
N LYS A 16 13.95 12.23 -22.09
CA LYS A 16 14.05 13.23 -21.02
C LYS A 16 15.21 14.16 -21.26
N THR A 17 15.01 15.43 -20.97
CA THR A 17 16.04 16.46 -21.07
C THR A 17 16.97 16.41 -19.88
N VAL A 18 18.27 16.34 -20.14
CA VAL A 18 19.29 16.17 -19.10
C VAL A 18 20.13 17.44 -18.98
N LEU A 19 20.21 17.98 -17.76
CA LEU A 19 21.03 19.13 -17.40
C LEU A 19 22.05 18.70 -16.35
N VAL A 20 23.33 19.00 -16.54
CA VAL A 20 24.38 18.68 -15.54
C VAL A 20 25.02 19.95 -15.02
N CYS A 21 25.23 20.00 -13.71
CA CYS A 21 25.90 21.10 -13.04
C CYS A 21 27.25 20.63 -12.48
N ASP A 22 28.31 21.41 -12.67
CA ASP A 22 29.63 21.15 -12.06
C ASP A 22 29.80 21.76 -10.65
N CYS A 23 28.74 22.41 -10.14
CA CYS A 23 28.67 23.06 -8.83
C CYS A 23 29.83 24.06 -8.60
N GLY A 24 29.98 25.03 -9.49
CA GLY A 24 30.95 26.12 -9.38
C GLY A 24 32.34 25.76 -9.93
N GLY A 25 32.43 24.71 -10.74
CA GLY A 25 33.69 24.12 -11.20
C GLY A 25 34.36 23.23 -10.16
N THR A 26 33.62 22.77 -9.14
CA THR A 26 34.16 21.89 -8.09
C THR A 26 34.27 20.43 -8.54
N MET A 27 33.69 20.09 -9.70
CA MET A 27 33.79 18.79 -10.35
C MET A 27 34.41 18.94 -11.74
N ARG A 28 35.27 17.99 -12.14
CA ARG A 28 35.74 17.90 -13.53
C ARG A 28 34.82 17.00 -14.33
N ILE A 29 34.05 17.60 -15.25
CA ILE A 29 33.11 16.88 -16.11
C ILE A 29 33.51 17.12 -17.56
N ASP A 30 33.96 16.07 -18.24
CA ASP A 30 34.21 16.11 -19.69
C ASP A 30 32.90 15.88 -20.44
N SER A 31 32.38 16.94 -21.06
CA SER A 31 31.13 16.91 -21.80
C SER A 31 31.18 15.97 -23.00
N ALA A 32 32.29 15.86 -23.72
CA ALA A 32 32.41 15.02 -24.90
C ALA A 32 32.40 13.53 -24.51
N SER A 33 33.16 13.18 -23.47
CA SER A 33 33.16 11.82 -22.93
C SER A 33 31.81 11.43 -22.35
N LEU A 34 31.10 12.36 -21.69
CA LEU A 34 29.79 12.08 -21.12
C LEU A 34 28.72 11.87 -22.21
N VAL A 35 28.71 12.69 -23.26
CA VAL A 35 27.80 12.51 -24.41
C VAL A 35 27.98 11.13 -25.04
N LYS A 36 29.24 10.74 -25.26
CA LYS A 36 29.58 9.41 -25.81
C LYS A 36 29.11 8.28 -24.89
N ALA A 37 29.33 8.40 -23.58
CA ALA A 37 28.95 7.39 -22.60
C ALA A 37 27.42 7.26 -22.44
N CYS A 38 26.69 8.36 -22.62
CA CYS A 38 25.23 8.42 -22.59
C CYS A 38 24.57 7.94 -23.89
N GLY A 39 25.35 7.63 -24.94
CA GLY A 39 24.81 7.21 -26.24
C GLY A 39 23.97 8.28 -26.95
N ALA A 40 24.16 9.55 -26.57
CA ALA A 40 23.39 10.66 -27.11
C ALA A 40 24.15 11.39 -28.22
N SER A 41 23.42 12.15 -29.04
CA SER A 41 23.99 12.96 -30.11
C SER A 41 23.85 14.45 -29.77
N GLY A 42 24.94 15.22 -29.79
CA GLY A 42 24.89 16.67 -29.56
C GLY A 42 26.09 17.30 -28.83
N ILE A 43 26.07 18.62 -28.70
CA ILE A 43 27.03 19.39 -27.88
C ILE A 43 26.44 19.59 -26.49
N PHE A 44 27.04 18.99 -25.48
CA PHE A 44 26.54 19.08 -24.12
C PHE A 44 27.17 20.25 -23.36
N LYS A 45 26.34 21.18 -22.88
CA LYS A 45 26.80 22.23 -21.97
C LYS A 45 26.74 21.71 -20.53
N VAL A 46 27.90 21.67 -19.88
CA VAL A 46 27.96 21.55 -18.42
C VAL A 46 27.71 22.94 -17.84
N HIS A 47 26.70 23.05 -16.97
CA HIS A 47 26.36 24.27 -16.28
C HIS A 47 27.28 24.45 -15.07
N ARG A 48 27.66 25.69 -14.79
CA ARG A 48 28.50 26.02 -13.64
C ARG A 48 27.69 26.21 -12.37
N ALA A 49 26.54 26.86 -12.46
CA ALA A 49 25.70 27.21 -11.30
C ALA A 49 24.22 27.18 -11.66
N LEU A 50 23.73 26.01 -12.09
CA LEU A 50 22.37 25.81 -12.61
C LEU A 50 21.27 26.27 -11.62
N CYS A 51 21.49 26.15 -10.31
CA CYS A 51 20.54 26.59 -9.28
C CYS A 51 20.66 28.07 -8.88
N ARG A 52 21.61 28.81 -9.45
CA ARG A 52 21.89 30.22 -9.10
C ARG A 52 21.91 31.08 -10.36
N SER A 53 23.07 31.59 -10.76
CA SER A 53 23.21 32.52 -11.88
C SER A 53 22.79 31.94 -13.25
N GLU A 54 22.60 30.62 -13.34
CA GLU A 54 22.19 29.94 -14.56
C GLU A 54 20.78 29.33 -14.50
N VAL A 55 19.94 29.70 -13.52
CA VAL A 55 18.58 29.16 -13.34
C VAL A 55 17.68 29.33 -14.57
N ALA A 56 17.87 30.41 -15.33
CA ALA A 56 17.15 30.64 -16.58
C ALA A 56 17.36 29.51 -17.63
N ASN A 57 18.48 28.77 -17.57
CA ASN A 57 18.69 27.62 -18.45
C ASN A 57 17.84 26.41 -18.03
N PHE A 58 17.57 26.25 -16.73
CA PHE A 58 16.65 25.24 -16.23
C PHE A 58 15.22 25.61 -16.61
N GLU A 59 14.81 26.86 -16.42
CA GLU A 59 13.49 27.38 -16.82
C GLU A 59 13.25 27.20 -18.33
N GLY A 60 14.26 27.51 -19.16
CA GLY A 60 14.18 27.31 -20.61
C GLY A 60 14.07 25.84 -21.04
N ALA A 61 14.42 24.89 -20.17
CA ALA A 61 14.28 23.45 -20.43
C ALA A 61 12.90 22.89 -20.03
N LEU A 62 12.07 23.64 -19.29
CA LEU A 62 10.75 23.21 -18.81
C LEU A 62 9.72 22.98 -19.92
N GLY A 63 10.00 23.43 -21.14
CA GLY A 63 9.20 23.06 -22.31
C GLY A 63 9.18 21.56 -22.59
N ASP A 64 10.19 20.81 -22.12
CA ASP A 64 10.16 19.36 -22.05
C ASP A 64 9.52 18.90 -20.73
N LYS A 65 8.48 18.06 -20.80
CA LYS A 65 7.73 17.59 -19.61
C LYS A 65 8.49 16.64 -18.66
N ALA A 66 9.69 16.21 -19.03
CA ALA A 66 10.47 15.27 -18.23
C ALA A 66 11.96 15.66 -18.24
N ILE A 67 12.49 16.00 -17.07
CA ILE A 67 13.83 16.57 -16.92
C ILE A 67 14.62 15.78 -15.87
N VAL A 68 15.88 15.50 -16.18
CA VAL A 68 16.87 14.95 -15.25
C VAL A 68 17.93 16.01 -14.97
N VAL A 69 18.13 16.34 -13.71
CA VAL A 69 19.15 17.29 -13.26
C VAL A 69 20.26 16.53 -12.53
N GLY A 70 21.46 16.54 -13.09
CA GLY A 70 22.70 16.06 -12.47
C GLY A 70 23.21 17.02 -11.39
N CYS A 71 22.39 17.25 -10.37
CA CYS A 71 22.72 18.01 -9.16
C CYS A 71 21.59 17.82 -8.14
N THR A 72 21.94 17.65 -6.86
CA THR A 72 20.97 17.54 -5.76
C THR A 72 21.02 18.71 -4.76
N GLN A 73 21.97 19.64 -4.91
CA GLN A 73 22.22 20.70 -3.93
C GLN A 73 20.99 21.56 -3.64
N GLU A 74 20.26 21.95 -4.68
CA GLU A 74 19.04 22.76 -4.58
C GLU A 74 17.86 22.01 -5.23
N ALA A 75 17.74 20.71 -4.95
CA ALA A 75 16.63 19.89 -5.47
C ALA A 75 15.22 20.45 -5.14
N PRO A 76 14.96 21.06 -3.96
CA PRO A 76 13.69 21.73 -3.69
C PRO A 76 13.40 22.88 -4.67
N LEU A 77 14.39 23.72 -4.99
CA LEU A 77 14.23 24.85 -5.90
C LEU A 77 13.81 24.41 -7.30
N PHE A 78 14.46 23.38 -7.85
CA PHE A 78 14.11 22.87 -9.19
C PHE A 78 12.67 22.32 -9.23
N ARG A 79 12.23 21.64 -8.16
CA ARG A 79 10.86 21.14 -8.04
C ARG A 79 9.84 22.27 -7.92
N GLU A 80 10.15 23.29 -7.14
CA GLU A 80 9.30 24.48 -6.98
C GLU A 80 9.13 25.23 -8.30
N ILE A 81 10.23 25.53 -9.00
CA ILE A 81 10.19 26.22 -10.29
C ILE A 81 9.39 25.40 -11.32
N ALA A 82 9.60 24.09 -11.40
CA ALA A 82 8.85 23.23 -12.32
C ALA A 82 7.35 23.19 -11.98
N SER A 83 7.01 23.00 -10.70
CA SER A 83 5.61 22.98 -10.25
C SER A 83 4.89 24.31 -10.50
N ASN A 84 5.59 25.44 -10.41
CA ASN A 84 5.04 26.76 -10.72
C ASN A 84 4.88 27.00 -12.23
N HIS A 85 5.64 26.28 -13.06
CA HIS A 85 5.55 26.36 -14.52
C HIS A 85 4.41 25.49 -15.07
N ASP A 86 4.41 24.21 -14.72
CA ASP A 86 3.39 23.22 -15.10
C ASP A 86 3.46 22.04 -14.11
N PRO A 87 2.37 21.74 -13.36
CA PRO A 87 2.31 20.62 -12.42
C PRO A 87 2.62 19.25 -13.04
N ASP A 88 2.46 19.10 -14.36
CA ASP A 88 2.73 17.85 -15.09
C ASP A 88 4.23 17.64 -15.37
N VAL A 89 5.09 18.65 -15.16
CA VAL A 89 6.52 18.54 -15.43
C VAL A 89 7.20 17.71 -14.35
N VAL A 90 7.77 16.58 -14.74
CA VAL A 90 8.49 15.67 -13.83
C VAL A 90 9.97 16.01 -13.82
N VAL A 91 10.47 16.47 -12.68
CA VAL A 91 11.89 16.73 -12.45
C VAL A 91 12.49 15.66 -11.56
N ARG A 92 13.55 15.00 -12.06
CA ARG A 92 14.35 14.03 -11.31
C ARG A 92 15.74 14.60 -11.08
N THR A 93 16.16 14.70 -9.82
CA THR A 93 17.53 15.09 -9.49
C THR A 93 18.36 13.87 -9.17
N VAL A 94 19.60 13.83 -9.65
CA VAL A 94 20.56 12.76 -9.33
C VAL A 94 21.85 13.33 -8.77
N ASN A 95 22.32 12.72 -7.69
CA ASN A 95 23.56 13.12 -7.06
C ASN A 95 24.74 12.60 -7.89
N ILE A 96 25.38 13.49 -8.64
CA ILE A 96 26.63 13.19 -9.35
C ILE A 96 27.85 13.82 -8.65
N ARG A 97 27.64 14.57 -7.57
CA ARG A 97 28.67 15.32 -6.87
C ARG A 97 29.35 14.47 -5.82
N GLU A 98 28.65 14.17 -4.72
CA GLU A 98 29.17 13.28 -3.68
C GLU A 98 29.35 11.85 -4.19
N HIS A 99 28.48 11.40 -5.10
CA HIS A 99 28.54 10.02 -5.60
C HIS A 99 29.55 9.84 -6.74
N ALA A 100 30.12 10.90 -7.31
CA ALA A 100 31.10 10.78 -8.40
C ALA A 100 32.15 11.91 -8.42
N GLY A 101 31.74 13.14 -8.66
CA GLY A 101 32.65 14.26 -8.93
C GLY A 101 33.54 14.73 -7.77
N TRP A 102 33.24 14.35 -6.53
CA TRP A 102 34.07 14.61 -5.33
C TRP A 102 34.73 13.35 -4.75
N GLY A 103 34.58 12.19 -5.41
CA GLY A 103 35.24 10.96 -4.99
C GLY A 103 36.73 10.93 -5.35
N GLU A 104 37.48 9.98 -4.78
CA GLU A 104 38.90 9.75 -5.09
C GLU A 104 39.16 9.51 -6.59
N GLU A 105 38.18 8.90 -7.27
CA GLU A 105 38.25 8.58 -8.70
C GLU A 105 37.62 9.67 -9.59
N ALA A 106 37.37 10.88 -9.08
CA ALA A 106 36.65 11.96 -9.78
C ALA A 106 37.18 12.22 -11.20
N ASN A 107 38.50 12.20 -11.41
CA ASN A 107 39.13 12.43 -12.72
C ASN A 107 38.75 11.38 -13.79
N ARG A 108 38.25 10.21 -13.38
CA ARG A 108 37.79 9.12 -14.27
C ARG A 108 36.34 8.73 -14.02
N ALA A 109 35.56 9.59 -13.36
CA ALA A 109 34.19 9.29 -12.95
C ALA A 109 33.15 9.45 -14.07
N GLY A 110 33.54 9.86 -15.28
CA GLY A 110 32.64 10.04 -16.43
C GLY A 110 31.66 8.88 -16.67
N PRO A 111 32.12 7.61 -16.75
CA PRO A 111 31.23 6.46 -16.89
C PRO A 111 30.22 6.30 -15.73
N LYS A 112 30.64 6.61 -14.49
CA LYS A 112 29.75 6.57 -13.32
C LYS A 112 28.70 7.67 -13.38
N ILE A 113 29.08 8.89 -13.76
CA ILE A 113 28.15 10.01 -13.97
C ILE A 113 27.14 9.66 -15.06
N ALA A 114 27.59 9.09 -16.19
CA ALA A 114 26.70 8.63 -17.25
C ALA A 114 25.71 7.56 -16.74
N ALA A 115 26.19 6.56 -16.00
CA ALA A 115 25.34 5.52 -15.44
C ALA A 115 24.28 6.08 -14.46
N LEU A 116 24.66 7.04 -13.61
CA LEU A 116 23.74 7.71 -12.68
C LEU A 116 22.67 8.51 -13.41
N LEU A 117 23.04 9.26 -14.44
CA LEU A 117 22.09 10.02 -15.27
C LEU A 117 21.13 9.08 -16.02
N SER A 118 21.65 8.02 -16.62
CA SER A 118 20.85 7.01 -17.31
C SER A 118 19.89 6.30 -16.36
N ALA A 119 20.34 5.91 -15.17
CA ALA A 119 19.50 5.31 -14.14
C ALA A 119 18.35 6.25 -13.71
N ALA A 120 18.64 7.54 -13.55
CA ALA A 120 17.62 8.55 -13.22
C ALA A 120 16.61 8.75 -14.35
N ALA A 121 17.02 8.56 -15.60
CA ALA A 121 16.19 8.69 -16.79
C ALA A 121 15.26 7.49 -17.03
N VAL A 122 15.45 6.36 -16.33
CA VAL A 122 14.58 5.18 -16.44
C VAL A 122 13.17 5.52 -15.94
N ASP A 123 12.16 5.25 -16.76
CA ASP A 123 10.76 5.33 -16.34
C ASP A 123 10.45 4.23 -15.35
N VAL A 124 9.95 4.63 -14.19
CA VAL A 124 9.48 3.70 -13.16
C VAL A 124 7.96 3.78 -13.20
N PRO A 125 7.27 2.72 -13.64
CA PRO A 125 5.81 2.72 -13.64
C PRO A 125 5.31 2.87 -12.19
N PRO A 126 4.17 3.55 -11.97
CA PRO A 126 3.60 3.66 -10.64
C PRO A 126 3.28 2.25 -10.11
N THR A 127 3.52 2.04 -8.83
CA THR A 127 3.16 0.78 -8.18
C THR A 127 1.64 0.66 -8.19
N PRO A 128 1.06 -0.38 -8.82
CA PRO A 128 -0.38 -0.58 -8.77
C PRO A 128 -0.83 -0.74 -7.31
N SER A 129 -2.00 -0.20 -6.96
CA SER A 129 -2.60 -0.34 -5.62
C SER A 129 -3.91 -1.12 -5.68
N VAL A 130 -4.26 -1.73 -4.56
CA VAL A 130 -5.57 -2.31 -4.28
C VAL A 130 -6.20 -1.49 -3.16
N THR A 131 -7.40 -0.99 -3.41
CA THR A 131 -8.18 -0.25 -2.42
C THR A 131 -9.08 -1.19 -1.63
N LEU A 132 -9.02 -1.12 -0.31
CA LEU A 132 -9.85 -1.85 0.63
C LEU A 132 -10.76 -0.85 1.36
N THR A 133 -12.03 -1.19 1.58
CA THR A 133 -12.98 -0.29 2.26
C THR A 133 -13.75 -1.04 3.33
N SER A 134 -13.67 -0.56 4.56
CA SER A 134 -14.44 -1.06 5.71
C SER A 134 -15.43 0.01 6.16
N ARG A 135 -16.69 -0.39 6.31
CA ARG A 135 -17.80 0.44 6.83
C ARG A 135 -18.04 0.21 8.32
N GLY A 136 -17.25 -0.65 8.96
CA GLY A 136 -17.36 -0.94 10.39
C GLY A 136 -18.39 -2.01 10.74
N ARG A 137 -18.82 -2.84 9.77
CA ARG A 137 -19.55 -4.08 10.09
C ARG A 137 -18.58 -5.09 10.68
N ILE A 138 -18.86 -5.59 11.88
CA ILE A 138 -17.97 -6.53 12.58
C ILE A 138 -18.74 -7.73 13.11
N LEU A 139 -18.16 -8.90 12.88
CA LEU A 139 -18.59 -10.15 13.49
C LEU A 139 -17.71 -10.46 14.69
N VAL A 140 -18.28 -10.54 15.88
CA VAL A 140 -17.60 -11.04 17.08
C VAL A 140 -17.96 -12.52 17.24
N TYR A 141 -16.97 -13.39 17.19
CA TYR A 141 -17.15 -14.84 17.25
C TYR A 141 -16.56 -15.41 18.54
N GLY A 142 -17.35 -16.11 19.35
CA GLY A 142 -16.88 -16.63 20.65
C GLY A 142 -17.82 -17.67 21.24
N CYS A 143 -17.72 -17.94 22.55
CA CYS A 143 -18.57 -18.93 23.22
C CYS A 143 -19.07 -18.53 24.61
N ASP A 144 -18.60 -17.41 25.17
CA ASP A 144 -18.80 -17.05 26.58
C ASP A 144 -19.04 -15.54 26.78
N GLU A 145 -19.13 -15.12 28.05
CA GLU A 145 -19.39 -13.74 28.45
C GLU A 145 -18.30 -12.76 27.99
N ILE A 146 -17.06 -13.24 27.75
CA ILE A 146 -15.96 -12.39 27.25
C ILE A 146 -16.30 -11.89 25.85
N ALA A 147 -16.87 -12.75 25.00
CA ALA A 147 -17.30 -12.37 23.67
C ALA A 147 -18.49 -11.39 23.70
N LEU A 148 -19.44 -11.59 24.62
CA LEU A 148 -20.56 -10.68 24.81
C LEU A 148 -20.09 -9.29 25.24
N GLU A 149 -19.19 -9.21 26.22
CA GLU A 149 -18.64 -7.95 26.71
C GLU A 149 -17.80 -7.22 25.63
N ALA A 150 -16.97 -7.96 24.89
CA ALA A 150 -16.23 -7.41 23.76
C ALA A 150 -17.16 -6.82 22.68
N ALA A 151 -18.24 -7.54 22.35
CA ALA A 151 -19.25 -7.08 21.39
C ALA A 151 -19.96 -5.81 21.85
N ARG A 152 -20.32 -5.71 23.15
CA ARG A 152 -20.90 -4.49 23.73
C ARG A 152 -19.98 -3.28 23.62
N GLN A 153 -18.69 -3.46 23.92
CA GLN A 153 -17.72 -2.36 23.83
C GLN A 153 -17.59 -1.87 22.38
N LEU A 154 -17.53 -2.79 21.41
CA LEU A 154 -17.45 -2.45 20.00
C LEU A 154 -18.72 -1.80 19.46
N ALA A 155 -19.91 -2.17 19.96
CA ALA A 155 -21.21 -1.65 19.52
C ALA A 155 -21.36 -0.14 19.74
N THR A 156 -20.50 0.46 20.56
CA THR A 156 -20.44 1.92 20.73
C THR A 156 -19.92 2.68 19.50
N ARG A 157 -19.22 1.99 18.58
CA ARG A 157 -18.57 2.59 17.40
C ARG A 157 -18.76 1.82 16.10
N LEU A 158 -19.07 0.54 16.17
CA LEU A 158 -19.17 -0.38 15.04
C LEU A 158 -20.57 -1.00 14.96
N ASP A 159 -20.93 -1.53 13.80
CA ASP A 159 -22.14 -2.31 13.58
C ASP A 159 -21.83 -3.78 13.88
N VAL A 160 -22.27 -4.25 15.06
CA VAL A 160 -21.79 -5.52 15.65
C VAL A 160 -22.85 -6.61 15.56
N THR A 161 -22.46 -7.75 14.99
CA THR A 161 -23.15 -9.03 15.15
C THR A 161 -22.32 -9.93 16.07
N LEU A 162 -22.90 -10.41 17.17
CA LEU A 162 -22.28 -11.41 18.05
C LEU A 162 -22.75 -12.80 17.64
N LEU A 163 -21.81 -13.70 17.34
CA LEU A 163 -22.05 -15.10 17.03
C LEU A 163 -21.40 -16.00 18.08
N LEU A 164 -22.23 -16.73 18.82
CA LEU A 164 -21.81 -17.66 19.85
C LEU A 164 -21.82 -19.11 19.33
N ASP A 165 -20.64 -19.72 19.23
CA ASP A 165 -20.47 -21.14 18.92
C ASP A 165 -20.49 -21.97 20.20
N THR A 166 -21.39 -22.94 20.27
CA THR A 166 -21.61 -23.76 21.47
C THR A 166 -21.66 -22.91 22.75
N PRO A 167 -22.62 -21.97 22.85
CA PRO A 167 -22.65 -21.00 23.95
C PRO A 167 -22.63 -21.72 25.30
N GLU A 168 -21.77 -21.25 26.21
CA GLU A 168 -21.82 -21.60 27.63
C GLU A 168 -23.11 -21.02 28.26
N GLU A 169 -23.31 -21.18 29.58
CA GLU A 169 -24.46 -20.57 30.29
C GLU A 169 -24.32 -19.03 30.38
N VAL A 170 -24.42 -18.35 29.23
CA VAL A 170 -24.34 -16.91 29.08
C VAL A 170 -25.68 -16.29 29.47
N ALA A 171 -25.64 -15.29 30.36
CA ALA A 171 -26.84 -14.60 30.80
C ALA A 171 -27.37 -13.68 29.70
N PRO A 172 -28.69 -13.63 29.46
CA PRO A 172 -29.24 -12.69 28.49
C PRO A 172 -29.00 -11.23 28.94
N PRO A 173 -28.76 -10.31 27.99
CA PRO A 173 -28.81 -8.87 28.25
C PRO A 173 -30.07 -8.44 29.00
N MET A 174 -29.97 -7.39 29.83
CA MET A 174 -31.17 -6.72 30.34
C MET A 174 -31.97 -6.05 29.21
N VAL A 175 -31.29 -5.61 28.15
CA VAL A 175 -31.87 -5.03 26.94
C VAL A 175 -31.19 -5.68 25.74
N MET A 176 -31.97 -6.21 24.79
CA MET A 176 -31.46 -6.80 23.55
C MET A 176 -31.09 -5.71 22.54
N ASP A 177 -30.07 -4.93 22.87
CA ASP A 177 -29.53 -3.80 22.08
C ASP A 177 -28.39 -4.20 21.13
N LEU A 178 -28.09 -5.50 21.08
CA LEU A 178 -27.06 -6.12 20.26
C LEU A 178 -27.67 -7.30 19.51
N GLU A 179 -27.30 -7.48 18.24
CA GLU A 179 -27.65 -8.69 17.51
C GLU A 179 -26.85 -9.87 18.05
N ILE A 180 -27.53 -10.76 18.78
CA ILE A 180 -26.94 -11.97 19.38
C ILE A 180 -27.48 -13.19 18.65
N CYS A 181 -26.57 -13.96 18.09
CA CYS A 181 -26.85 -15.16 17.33
C CYS A 181 -26.05 -16.33 17.89
N ARG A 182 -26.58 -17.54 17.72
CA ARG A 182 -25.85 -18.80 17.85
C ARG A 182 -25.48 -19.29 16.47
N GLY A 183 -24.35 -19.97 16.35
CA GLY A 183 -24.00 -20.74 15.16
C GLY A 183 -22.53 -21.11 15.12
N HIS A 184 -22.18 -22.05 14.25
CA HIS A 184 -20.82 -22.49 14.03
C HIS A 184 -20.33 -22.01 12.66
N ILE A 185 -19.19 -21.32 12.62
CA ILE A 185 -18.58 -20.91 11.34
C ILE A 185 -17.94 -22.14 10.68
N ALA A 186 -18.60 -22.68 9.66
CA ALA A 186 -18.13 -23.83 8.89
C ALA A 186 -17.06 -23.42 7.86
N ARG A 187 -17.17 -22.20 7.31
CA ARG A 187 -16.23 -21.65 6.32
C ARG A 187 -16.10 -20.14 6.48
N ALA A 188 -14.89 -19.63 6.33
CA ALA A 188 -14.62 -18.19 6.24
C ALA A 188 -13.75 -17.90 5.03
N SER A 189 -14.01 -16.79 4.35
CA SER A 189 -13.23 -16.32 3.19
C SER A 189 -13.28 -14.80 3.11
N GLY A 190 -12.40 -14.22 2.28
CA GLY A 190 -12.41 -12.78 2.02
C GLY A 190 -11.31 -12.02 2.76
N HIS A 191 -11.47 -10.70 2.82
CA HIS A 191 -10.45 -9.77 3.32
C HIS A 191 -11.12 -8.59 4.04
N LEU A 192 -10.31 -7.71 4.64
CA LEU A 192 -10.78 -6.44 5.21
C LEU A 192 -11.80 -5.75 4.30
N GLY A 193 -13.02 -5.53 4.82
CA GLY A 193 -14.12 -4.91 4.08
C GLY A 193 -15.04 -5.84 3.30
N ALA A 194 -14.67 -7.11 3.15
CA ALA A 194 -15.42 -8.08 2.34
C ALA A 194 -15.16 -9.52 2.83
N PHE A 195 -15.37 -9.77 4.13
CA PHE A 195 -15.41 -11.13 4.65
C PHE A 195 -16.77 -11.76 4.40
N LEU A 196 -16.75 -13.05 4.07
CA LEU A 196 -17.92 -13.90 3.94
C LEU A 196 -17.73 -15.13 4.82
N VAL A 197 -18.63 -15.33 5.78
CA VAL A 197 -18.65 -16.52 6.63
C VAL A 197 -19.92 -17.33 6.37
N ALA A 198 -19.78 -18.64 6.26
CA ALA A 198 -20.90 -19.58 6.21
C ALA A 198 -21.09 -20.20 7.60
N VAL A 199 -22.32 -20.10 8.11
CA VAL A 199 -22.68 -20.45 9.48
C VAL A 199 -23.72 -21.58 9.49
N ASP A 200 -23.41 -22.65 10.19
CA ASP A 200 -24.32 -23.75 10.47
C ASP A 200 -24.99 -23.58 11.84
N GLY A 201 -26.24 -24.02 11.97
CA GLY A 201 -27.05 -23.83 13.17
C GLY A 201 -27.27 -22.36 13.53
N TYR A 202 -27.29 -21.46 12.55
CA TYR A 202 -27.53 -20.04 12.75
C TYR A 202 -28.92 -19.81 13.33
N ALA A 203 -29.00 -19.22 14.52
CA ALA A 203 -30.24 -18.90 15.19
C ALA A 203 -30.12 -17.60 15.97
N THR A 204 -31.12 -16.72 15.88
CA THR A 204 -31.17 -15.48 16.66
C THR A 204 -31.56 -15.78 18.11
N ALA A 205 -31.03 -15.00 19.06
CA ALA A 205 -31.44 -15.08 20.46
C ALA A 205 -32.94 -14.82 20.63
N ASP A 206 -33.59 -15.62 21.49
CA ASP A 206 -34.98 -15.46 21.87
C ASP A 206 -35.10 -14.30 22.88
N PRO A 207 -35.84 -13.21 22.57
CA PRO A 207 -36.04 -12.10 23.49
C PRO A 207 -36.74 -12.48 24.80
N SER A 208 -37.36 -13.65 24.86
CA SER A 208 -38.06 -14.19 26.03
C SER A 208 -37.14 -14.93 27.00
N ALA A 209 -35.85 -15.08 26.66
CA ALA A 209 -34.85 -15.71 27.51
C ALA A 209 -34.72 -14.99 28.86
N ARG A 210 -34.66 -15.75 29.97
CA ARG A 210 -34.71 -15.16 31.33
C ARG A 210 -33.45 -15.39 32.17
N SER A 211 -32.95 -16.62 32.22
CA SER A 211 -31.80 -17.00 33.05
C SER A 211 -30.53 -17.29 32.23
N VAL A 212 -30.70 -17.91 31.07
CA VAL A 212 -29.64 -18.24 30.11
C VAL A 212 -30.18 -17.92 28.73
N LEU A 213 -29.32 -17.46 27.81
CA LEU A 213 -29.70 -17.23 26.41
C LEU A 213 -30.32 -18.49 25.79
N SER A 214 -31.56 -18.38 25.34
CA SER A 214 -32.20 -19.32 24.43
C SER A 214 -32.20 -18.75 23.02
N TYR A 215 -32.39 -19.62 22.02
CA TYR A 215 -32.33 -19.27 20.61
C TYR A 215 -33.57 -19.79 19.90
N LEU A 216 -33.99 -19.10 18.85
CA LEU A 216 -35.07 -19.54 17.97
C LEU A 216 -34.62 -20.74 17.09
N ASP A 217 -35.49 -21.18 16.19
CA ASP A 217 -35.18 -22.26 15.26
C ASP A 217 -34.00 -21.90 14.35
N GLY A 218 -33.03 -22.81 14.29
CA GLY A 218 -31.79 -22.60 13.55
C GLY A 218 -31.85 -23.02 12.08
N GLN A 219 -30.95 -22.46 11.29
CA GLN A 219 -30.77 -22.78 9.87
C GLN A 219 -29.30 -23.02 9.56
N ASP A 220 -29.03 -23.98 8.68
CA ASP A 220 -27.68 -24.29 8.23
C ASP A 220 -27.31 -23.53 6.95
N GLY A 221 -26.01 -23.28 6.74
CA GLY A 221 -25.50 -22.63 5.54
C GLY A 221 -25.86 -21.14 5.39
N VAL A 222 -26.15 -20.43 6.48
CA VAL A 222 -26.42 -18.99 6.45
C VAL A 222 -25.13 -18.23 6.16
N GLU A 223 -25.16 -17.37 5.13
CA GLU A 223 -24.01 -16.53 4.78
C GLU A 223 -24.11 -15.15 5.45
N ILE A 224 -23.04 -14.73 6.13
CA ILE A 224 -22.92 -13.42 6.77
C ILE A 224 -21.76 -12.67 6.13
N GLU A 225 -22.05 -11.47 5.63
CA GLU A 225 -21.06 -10.52 5.14
C GLU A 225 -20.65 -9.54 6.25
N THR A 226 -19.34 -9.37 6.45
CA THR A 226 -18.81 -8.45 7.43
C THR A 226 -17.52 -7.79 6.92
N ASP A 227 -17.16 -6.64 7.49
CA ASP A 227 -15.93 -5.95 7.11
C ASP A 227 -14.75 -6.39 7.99
N LEU A 228 -15.06 -6.78 9.23
CA LEU A 228 -14.12 -7.13 10.28
C LEU A 228 -14.59 -8.40 11.03
N ILE A 229 -13.66 -9.14 11.61
CA ILE A 229 -13.92 -10.30 12.44
C ILE A 229 -13.03 -10.24 13.68
N LEU A 230 -13.65 -10.31 14.86
CA LEU A 230 -12.97 -10.58 16.12
C LEU A 230 -13.26 -12.03 16.52
N ASP A 231 -12.26 -12.90 16.43
CA ASP A 231 -12.36 -14.30 16.81
C ASP A 231 -11.83 -14.51 18.24
N LEU A 232 -12.75 -14.62 19.20
CA LEU A 232 -12.54 -15.00 20.59
C LEU A 232 -12.88 -16.47 20.85
N SER A 233 -13.15 -17.26 19.81
CA SER A 233 -13.43 -18.68 19.98
C SER A 233 -12.20 -19.42 20.49
N LYS A 234 -12.42 -20.43 21.34
CA LYS A 234 -11.37 -21.35 21.82
C LYS A 234 -10.96 -22.39 20.76
N ARG A 235 -11.31 -22.16 19.48
CA ARG A 235 -11.02 -23.04 18.34
C ARG A 235 -9.76 -22.62 17.58
N ALA A 236 -9.35 -23.47 16.63
CA ALA A 236 -8.34 -23.12 15.64
C ALA A 236 -8.78 -21.86 14.87
N PRO A 237 -7.83 -21.01 14.41
CA PRO A 237 -8.16 -19.82 13.65
C PRO A 237 -8.94 -20.14 12.37
N LEU A 238 -9.88 -19.25 12.01
CA LEU A 238 -10.68 -19.36 10.78
C LEU A 238 -9.82 -19.31 9.50
N PHE A 239 -8.63 -18.71 9.59
CA PHE A 239 -7.68 -18.59 8.49
C PHE A 239 -6.31 -19.15 8.88
N LEU A 240 -5.70 -19.94 8.00
CA LEU A 240 -4.37 -20.54 8.22
C LEU A 240 -3.28 -19.50 8.52
N SER A 241 -3.41 -18.31 7.93
CA SER A 241 -2.49 -17.17 8.06
C SER A 241 -3.10 -16.04 8.92
N SER A 242 -3.71 -16.40 10.05
CA SER A 242 -4.43 -15.49 10.97
C SER A 242 -3.74 -14.15 11.25
N GLY A 243 -2.44 -14.16 11.53
CA GLY A 243 -1.68 -12.92 11.84
C GLY A 243 -1.32 -12.04 10.64
N LYS A 244 -1.75 -12.38 9.43
CA LYS A 244 -1.42 -11.65 8.19
C LYS A 244 -2.64 -11.07 7.48
N ARG A 245 -3.85 -11.33 7.98
CA ARG A 245 -5.09 -10.90 7.35
C ARG A 245 -5.63 -9.70 8.09
N ASP A 246 -5.55 -8.53 7.46
CA ASP A 246 -6.12 -7.32 8.06
C ASP A 246 -7.62 -7.48 8.27
N GLY A 247 -8.12 -6.93 9.37
CA GLY A 247 -9.52 -7.01 9.75
C GLY A 247 -9.95 -8.32 10.38
N TYR A 248 -9.09 -9.35 10.44
CA TYR A 248 -9.32 -10.56 11.22
C TYR A 248 -8.34 -10.62 12.40
N LEU A 249 -8.86 -10.45 13.63
CA LEU A 249 -8.05 -10.54 14.84
C LEU A 249 -8.49 -11.73 15.69
N LYS A 250 -7.54 -12.56 16.10
CA LYS A 250 -7.74 -13.68 17.02
C LYS A 250 -6.83 -13.55 18.24
N PRO A 251 -7.14 -12.66 19.21
CA PRO A 251 -6.43 -12.63 20.48
C PRO A 251 -6.74 -13.90 21.29
N ASP A 252 -5.90 -14.17 22.28
CA ASP A 252 -6.21 -15.16 23.31
C ASP A 252 -7.33 -14.59 24.19
N PRO A 253 -8.53 -15.23 24.27
CA PRO A 253 -9.64 -14.72 25.07
C PRO A 253 -9.29 -14.68 26.58
N ASP A 254 -8.35 -15.50 27.04
CA ASP A 254 -7.90 -15.53 28.44
C ASP A 254 -6.82 -14.46 28.75
N ASP A 255 -6.44 -13.63 27.76
CA ASP A 255 -5.55 -12.48 27.92
C ASP A 255 -6.34 -11.16 27.73
N PRO A 256 -6.90 -10.58 28.81
CA PRO A 256 -7.74 -9.38 28.72
C PRO A 256 -7.03 -8.18 28.09
N VAL A 257 -5.72 -8.08 28.26
CA VAL A 257 -4.93 -6.98 27.70
C VAL A 257 -4.86 -7.10 26.18
N ARG A 258 -4.67 -8.32 25.66
CA ARG A 258 -4.70 -8.57 24.21
C ARG A 258 -6.08 -8.39 23.62
N VAL A 259 -7.14 -8.85 24.31
CA VAL A 259 -8.52 -8.62 23.87
C VAL A 259 -8.74 -7.11 23.75
N GLN A 260 -8.48 -6.34 24.80
CA GLN A 260 -8.70 -4.89 24.79
C GLN A 260 -7.92 -4.17 23.69
N ARG A 261 -6.65 -4.53 23.49
CA ARG A 261 -5.83 -3.98 22.40
C ARG A 261 -6.43 -4.28 21.03
N SER A 262 -6.94 -5.49 20.84
CA SER A 262 -7.57 -5.91 19.58
C SER A 262 -8.84 -5.11 19.30
N LEU A 263 -9.63 -4.79 20.33
CA LEU A 263 -10.82 -3.94 20.17
C LEU A 263 -10.44 -2.55 19.60
N PHE A 264 -9.40 -1.92 20.14
CA PHE A 264 -8.91 -0.64 19.63
C PHE A 264 -8.42 -0.74 18.19
N GLU A 265 -7.65 -1.77 17.88
CA GLU A 265 -7.12 -2.00 16.52
C GLU A 265 -8.24 -2.16 15.49
N LEU A 266 -9.32 -2.87 15.83
CA LEU A 266 -10.47 -3.05 14.93
C LEU A 266 -11.20 -1.75 14.65
N VAL A 267 -11.33 -0.85 15.63
CA VAL A 267 -11.95 0.46 15.44
C VAL A 267 -11.12 1.33 14.48
N ASP A 268 -9.79 1.22 14.53
CA ASP A 268 -8.90 1.97 13.63
C ASP A 268 -8.91 1.43 12.18
N LEU A 269 -9.55 0.28 11.93
CA LEU A 269 -9.69 -0.34 10.62
C LEU A 269 -10.99 0.05 9.89
N VAL A 270 -11.64 1.14 10.29
CA VAL A 270 -12.79 1.72 9.58
C VAL A 270 -12.33 2.82 8.63
N GLY A 271 -12.67 2.70 7.35
CA GLY A 271 -12.27 3.66 6.33
C GLY A 271 -11.81 3.01 5.03
N THR A 272 -11.10 3.79 4.22
CA THR A 272 -10.55 3.37 2.93
C THR A 272 -9.03 3.32 3.00
N PHE A 273 -8.45 2.21 2.57
CA PHE A 273 -7.03 1.92 2.67
C PHE A 273 -6.50 1.53 1.29
N ASP A 274 -5.30 2.01 0.93
CA ASP A 274 -4.60 1.59 -0.27
C ASP A 274 -3.39 0.74 0.08
N LYS A 275 -3.29 -0.44 -0.54
CA LYS A 275 -2.14 -1.33 -0.42
C LYS A 275 -1.47 -1.54 -1.76
N PRO A 276 -0.13 -1.55 -1.84
CA PRO A 276 0.56 -1.93 -3.05
C PRO A 276 0.17 -3.34 -3.50
N ARG A 277 -0.10 -3.51 -4.79
CA ARG A 277 -0.33 -4.80 -5.42
C ARG A 277 1.03 -5.43 -5.71
N TYR A 278 1.42 -6.39 -4.87
CA TYR A 278 2.71 -7.07 -4.98
C TYR A 278 2.74 -8.23 -5.98
N VAL A 279 1.57 -8.76 -6.35
CA VAL A 279 1.43 -9.91 -7.24
C VAL A 279 0.41 -9.58 -8.32
N ASP A 280 0.78 -9.81 -9.58
CA ASP A 280 -0.16 -9.81 -10.70
C ASP A 280 -0.58 -11.26 -10.96
N TYR A 281 -1.87 -11.56 -10.80
CA TYR A 281 -2.42 -12.90 -10.99
C TYR A 281 -3.26 -12.93 -12.25
N ASP A 282 -2.90 -13.83 -13.16
CA ASP A 282 -3.64 -14.13 -14.38
C ASP A 282 -4.20 -15.56 -14.26
N SER A 283 -5.53 -15.68 -14.17
CA SER A 283 -6.23 -16.96 -14.04
C SER A 283 -6.07 -17.85 -15.26
N ASP A 284 -5.84 -17.29 -16.45
CA ASP A 284 -5.72 -18.07 -17.69
C ASP A 284 -4.38 -18.83 -17.76
N LEU A 285 -3.36 -18.30 -17.06
CA LEU A 285 -2.06 -18.96 -16.87
C LEU A 285 -2.08 -19.97 -15.72
N CYS A 286 -3.10 -19.93 -14.86
CA CYS A 286 -3.22 -20.81 -13.71
C CYS A 286 -3.73 -22.20 -14.13
N VAL A 287 -2.86 -23.21 -14.05
CA VAL A 287 -3.21 -24.62 -14.32
C VAL A 287 -4.37 -25.11 -13.44
N HIS A 288 -4.49 -24.57 -12.23
CA HIS A 288 -5.60 -24.88 -11.33
C HIS A 288 -6.93 -24.30 -11.82
N SER A 289 -6.96 -23.02 -12.20
CA SER A 289 -8.18 -22.38 -12.73
C SER A 289 -8.60 -22.91 -14.10
N ARG A 290 -7.64 -23.14 -15.00
CA ARG A 290 -7.91 -23.51 -16.40
C ARG A 290 -8.25 -24.99 -16.59
N SER A 291 -7.72 -25.87 -15.74
CA SER A 291 -7.80 -27.32 -15.95
C SER A 291 -8.15 -28.11 -14.69
N GLU A 292 -8.45 -27.44 -13.58
CA GLU A 292 -8.76 -28.04 -12.26
C GLU A 292 -7.66 -29.00 -11.76
N LYS A 293 -6.44 -28.89 -12.32
CA LYS A 293 -5.29 -29.71 -11.93
C LYS A 293 -4.55 -29.01 -10.81
N ILE A 294 -4.21 -29.75 -9.76
CA ILE A 294 -3.39 -29.22 -8.67
C ILE A 294 -1.99 -28.87 -9.22
N GLY A 295 -1.72 -27.57 -9.32
CA GLY A 295 -0.42 -26.99 -9.66
C GLY A 295 0.31 -26.51 -8.40
N CYS A 296 0.88 -25.30 -8.44
CA CYS A 296 1.37 -24.63 -7.23
C CYS A 296 0.17 -24.15 -6.39
N SER A 297 0.07 -24.54 -5.11
CA SER A 297 -1.03 -24.14 -4.21
C SER A 297 -0.78 -22.85 -3.44
N ARG A 298 0.40 -22.22 -3.59
CA ARG A 298 0.85 -21.10 -2.74
C ARG A 298 -0.10 -19.90 -2.69
N CYS A 299 -0.77 -19.58 -3.80
CA CYS A 299 -1.76 -18.50 -3.84
C CYS A 299 -3.07 -18.90 -3.19
N ILE A 300 -3.48 -20.17 -3.28
CA ILE A 300 -4.71 -20.72 -2.69
C ILE A 300 -4.56 -20.85 -1.17
N ASP A 301 -3.43 -21.38 -0.71
CA ASP A 301 -3.13 -21.54 0.72
C ASP A 301 -3.04 -20.20 1.47
N ASN A 302 -2.86 -19.11 0.72
CA ASN A 302 -2.77 -17.74 1.25
C ASN A 302 -4.01 -16.88 0.94
N CYS A 303 -4.94 -17.35 0.10
CA CYS A 303 -6.20 -16.68 -0.23
C CYS A 303 -7.14 -16.76 0.99
#